data_AF-A0A090TCT7-F1
#
_entry.id   AF-A0A090TCT7-F1
#
_cell.length_a   1.000
_cell.length_b   1.000
_cell.length_c   1.000
_cell.angle_alpha   90.00
_cell.angle_beta   90.00
_cell.angle_gamma   90.00
#
_symmetry.space_group_name_H-M   'P 1'
#
loop_
_entity.id
_entity.type
_entity.pdbx_description
1 polymer ?
#
loop_
_entity_poly.entity_id
_entity_poly.type
_entity_poly.pdbx_seq_one_letter_code
_entity_poly.pdbx_strand_id
1 'polypeptide(L)'
;MAMQPINNAVSAEQLMLTKMQAMQQQVQPDFMVTNNPMDTQKVNQPLAFSGAMKNVLDMVNEHQSLASKKMTAVETGQSDDLVGAMIASQKASLSFSALMQVRNKVVASFEDVMKMPV
;
A
#
# COMPACT_ATOMS: atom_id res chain seq x y z
N MET A 1 48.47 -57.63 28.81
CA MET A 1 47.95 -57.87 27.44
C MET A 1 46.51 -58.35 27.60
N ALA A 2 45.51 -57.46 27.57
CA ALA A 2 44.74 -57.00 26.38
C ALA A 2 44.16 -58.20 25.60
N MET A 3 42.85 -58.38 25.36
CA MET A 3 41.82 -57.43 24.92
C MET A 3 40.40 -58.04 25.05
N GLN A 4 39.38 -57.22 25.31
CA GLN A 4 37.92 -57.47 25.18
C GLN A 4 37.42 -57.11 23.75
N PRO A 5 36.10 -57.00 23.42
CA PRO A 5 34.95 -57.93 23.53
C PRO A 5 34.10 -58.02 22.22
N ILE A 6 33.22 -59.03 22.09
CA ILE A 6 32.29 -59.24 20.94
C ILE A 6 30.85 -58.70 21.19
N ASN A 7 30.58 -58.00 22.31
CA ASN A 7 29.21 -57.62 22.72
C ASN A 7 28.76 -56.20 22.33
N ASN A 8 29.49 -55.47 21.47
CA ASN A 8 29.25 -54.03 21.24
C ASN A 8 28.40 -53.66 20.00
N ALA A 9 28.06 -54.61 19.12
CA ALA A 9 27.37 -54.31 17.86
C ALA A 9 25.84 -54.11 18.00
N VAL A 10 25.16 -54.96 18.79
CA VAL A 10 23.70 -54.89 18.98
C VAL A 10 23.27 -53.62 19.71
N SER A 11 24.11 -53.12 20.63
CA SER A 11 23.87 -51.86 21.33
C SER A 11 24.04 -50.63 20.44
N ALA A 12 24.84 -50.70 19.37
CA ALA A 12 25.05 -49.58 18.44
C ALA A 12 23.82 -49.31 17.57
N GLU A 13 23.10 -50.36 17.16
CA GLU A 13 21.83 -50.23 16.42
C GLU A 13 20.72 -49.65 17.30
N GLN A 14 20.61 -50.11 18.55
CA GLN A 14 19.67 -49.55 19.52
C GLN A 14 19.99 -48.09 19.87
N LEU A 15 21.27 -47.74 20.02
CA LEU A 15 21.69 -46.36 20.30
C LEU A 15 21.34 -45.40 19.15
N MET A 16 21.48 -45.86 17.90
CA MET A 16 21.14 -45.09 16.70
C MET A 16 19.62 -44.92 16.55
N LEU A 17 18.83 -45.95 16.87
CA LEU A 17 17.37 -45.90 16.92
C LEU A 17 16.86 -44.92 17.98
N THR A 18 17.43 -44.98 19.19
CA THR A 18 17.09 -44.04 20.27
C THR A 18 17.52 -42.62 19.94
N LYS A 19 18.66 -42.44 19.24
CA LYS A 19 19.14 -41.12 18.80
C LYS A 19 18.32 -40.55 17.64
N MET A 20 17.82 -41.38 16.72
CA MET A 20 16.85 -40.96 15.70
C MET A 20 15.49 -40.58 16.31
N GLN A 21 15.01 -41.31 17.32
CA GLN A 21 13.75 -40.98 18.01
C GLN A 21 13.85 -39.69 18.83
N ALA A 22 14.99 -39.43 19.49
CA ALA A 22 15.22 -38.17 20.19
C ALA A 22 15.36 -36.97 19.23
N MET A 23 15.88 -37.19 18.02
CA MET A 23 15.99 -36.13 17.01
C MET A 23 14.63 -35.75 16.41
N GLN A 24 13.64 -36.66 16.35
CA GLN A 24 12.27 -36.33 15.90
C GLN A 24 11.52 -35.41 16.88
N GLN A 25 11.90 -35.39 18.16
CA GLN A 25 11.31 -34.48 19.16
C GLN A 25 11.98 -33.10 19.19
N GLN A 26 13.13 -32.93 18.53
CA GLN A 26 13.89 -31.68 18.44
C GLN A 26 13.93 -31.11 17.02
N VAL A 27 12.96 -31.47 16.17
CA VAL A 27 12.58 -30.70 14.99
C VAL A 27 11.15 -30.20 15.17
N GLN A 28 10.89 -29.56 16.31
CA GLN A 28 9.86 -28.54 16.35
C GLN A 28 10.53 -27.28 15.82
N PRO A 29 10.17 -26.77 14.63
CA PRO A 29 10.59 -25.45 14.23
C PRO A 29 9.93 -24.46 15.20
N ASP A 30 10.68 -24.06 16.23
CA ASP A 30 10.37 -22.96 17.16
C ASP A 30 10.46 -21.59 16.47
N PHE A 31 10.10 -21.54 15.19
CA PHE A 31 9.84 -20.32 14.47
C PHE A 31 8.37 -20.39 14.04
N MET A 32 7.50 -20.09 14.99
CA MET A 32 6.21 -19.55 14.63
C MET A 32 6.50 -18.27 13.84
N VAL A 33 6.31 -18.33 12.52
CA VAL A 33 6.10 -17.11 11.72
C VAL A 33 4.77 -16.55 12.21
N THR A 34 4.77 -15.89 13.37
CA THR A 34 3.63 -15.11 13.82
C THR A 34 3.50 -13.99 12.80
N ASN A 35 2.37 -13.95 12.10
CA ASN A 35 2.02 -12.86 11.19
C ASN A 35 2.37 -11.54 11.87
N ASN A 36 3.18 -10.72 11.20
CA ASN A 36 3.58 -9.43 11.70
C ASN A 36 2.30 -8.69 12.15
N PRO A 37 2.17 -8.21 13.40
CA PRO A 37 0.91 -7.61 13.87
C PRO A 37 0.47 -6.39 13.04
N MET A 38 1.38 -5.81 12.24
CA MET A 38 1.07 -4.78 11.24
C MET A 38 0.33 -5.30 10.00
N ASP A 39 0.39 -6.59 9.68
CA ASP A 39 -0.35 -7.24 8.58
C ASP A 39 -1.84 -7.44 8.93
N THR A 40 -2.19 -7.37 10.22
CA THR A 40 -3.58 -7.44 10.71
C THR A 40 -4.29 -6.09 10.75
N GLN A 41 -3.60 -4.99 10.42
CA GLN A 41 -4.30 -3.77 10.05
C GLN A 41 -5.01 -4.07 8.74
N LYS A 42 -6.27 -4.52 8.87
CA LYS A 42 -7.22 -4.56 7.77
C LYS A 42 -7.05 -3.25 7.01
N VAL A 43 -6.44 -3.32 5.83
CA VAL A 43 -6.47 -2.27 4.82
C VAL A 43 -7.90 -2.21 4.27
N ASN A 44 -8.88 -2.14 5.17
CA ASN A 44 -10.25 -1.91 4.84
C ASN A 44 -10.43 -0.41 4.79
N GLN A 45 -9.88 0.20 3.76
CA GLN A 45 -10.39 1.47 3.28
C GLN A 45 -10.19 1.65 1.77
N PRO A 46 -10.70 0.74 0.92
CA PRO A 46 -10.99 1.08 -0.47
C PRO A 46 -11.91 2.32 -0.57
N LEU A 47 -12.68 2.61 0.47
CA LEU A 47 -13.49 3.83 0.61
C LEU A 47 -12.70 5.12 0.91
N ALA A 48 -11.53 5.05 1.57
CA ALA A 48 -10.79 6.27 1.93
C ALA A 48 -10.20 6.97 0.71
N PHE A 49 -9.61 6.21 -0.22
CA PHE A 49 -9.05 6.78 -1.44
C PHE A 49 -10.15 7.36 -2.34
N SER A 50 -11.24 6.61 -2.57
CA SER A 50 -12.37 7.11 -3.37
C SER A 50 -13.00 8.36 -2.75
N GLY A 51 -13.16 8.40 -1.42
CA GLY A 51 -13.63 9.58 -0.70
C GLY A 51 -12.68 10.77 -0.82
N ALA A 52 -11.37 10.56 -0.68
CA ALA A 52 -10.37 11.61 -0.86
C ALA A 52 -10.36 12.14 -2.31
N MET A 53 -10.42 11.26 -3.31
CA MET A 53 -10.49 11.63 -4.72
C MET A 53 -11.77 12.44 -5.03
N LYS A 54 -12.91 12.05 -4.44
CA LYS A 54 -14.17 12.80 -4.55
C LYS A 54 -14.03 14.21 -3.96
N ASN A 55 -13.46 14.34 -2.77
CA ASN A 55 -13.22 15.65 -2.15
C ASN A 55 -12.31 16.53 -3.00
N VAL A 56 -11.25 15.96 -3.61
CA VAL A 56 -10.36 16.70 -4.52
C VAL A 56 -11.11 17.15 -5.78
N LEU A 57 -11.96 16.31 -6.35
CA LEU A 57 -12.80 16.67 -7.50
C LEU A 57 -13.75 17.82 -7.15
N ASP A 58 -14.40 17.75 -6.00
CA ASP A 58 -15.31 18.79 -5.52
C ASP A 58 -14.56 20.12 -5.30
N MET A 59 -13.34 20.07 -4.74
CA MET A 59 -12.48 21.25 -4.59
C MET A 59 -12.07 21.89 -5.92
N VAL A 60 -11.68 21.09 -6.91
CA VAL A 60 -11.32 21.60 -8.24
C VAL A 60 -12.53 22.25 -8.91
N ASN A 61 -13.71 21.63 -8.79
CA ASN A 61 -14.96 22.18 -9.29
C ASN A 61 -15.30 23.53 -8.61
N GLU A 62 -15.10 23.63 -7.30
CA GLU A 62 -15.30 24.89 -6.57
C GLU A 62 -14.33 25.98 -7.02
N HIS A 63 -13.04 25.66 -7.20
CA HIS A 63 -12.06 26.60 -7.75
C HIS A 63 -12.43 27.08 -9.15
N GLN A 64 -12.89 26.17 -10.02
CA GLN A 64 -13.32 26.51 -11.37
C GLN A 64 -14.58 27.39 -11.36
N SER A 65 -15.58 27.05 -10.53
CA SER A 65 -16.80 27.84 -10.38
C SER A 65 -16.51 29.24 -9.86
N LEU A 66 -15.63 29.38 -8.86
CA LEU A 66 -15.23 30.66 -8.30
C LEU A 66 -14.49 31.52 -9.33
N ALA A 67 -13.56 30.91 -10.07
CA ALA A 67 -12.86 31.59 -11.16
C ALA A 67 -13.84 32.10 -12.22
N SER A 68 -14.75 31.26 -12.71
CA SER A 68 -15.78 31.66 -13.67
C SER A 68 -16.66 32.79 -13.14
N LYS A 69 -17.15 32.69 -11.90
CA LYS A 69 -17.97 33.76 -11.29
C LYS A 69 -17.21 35.08 -11.20
N LYS A 70 -15.96 35.06 -10.74
CA LYS A 70 -15.13 36.28 -10.67
C LYS A 70 -14.88 36.86 -12.05
N MET A 71 -14.58 36.02 -13.04
CA MET A 71 -14.33 36.46 -14.41
C MET A 71 -15.58 37.09 -15.01
N THR A 72 -16.74 36.45 -14.88
CA THR A 72 -18.03 37.00 -15.33
C THR A 72 -18.39 38.29 -14.59
N ALA A 73 -18.14 38.40 -13.28
CA ALA A 73 -18.41 39.62 -12.53
C ALA A 73 -17.56 40.80 -13.05
N VAL A 74 -16.32 40.53 -13.47
CA VAL A 74 -15.45 41.55 -14.07
C VAL A 74 -15.88 41.89 -15.50
N GLU A 75 -16.19 40.89 -16.31
CA GLU A 75 -16.66 41.08 -17.70
C GLU A 75 -17.99 41.85 -17.77
N THR A 76 -18.87 41.66 -16.78
CA THR A 76 -20.17 42.35 -16.68
C THR A 76 -20.10 43.70 -15.97
N GLY A 77 -18.91 44.11 -15.49
CA GLY A 77 -18.73 45.35 -14.75
C GLY A 77 -19.32 45.35 -13.34
N GLN A 78 -19.69 44.18 -12.80
CA GLN A 78 -20.11 44.03 -11.40
C GLN A 78 -18.92 44.07 -10.41
N SER A 79 -17.69 43.93 -10.90
CA SER A 79 -16.46 43.95 -10.10
C SER A 79 -15.30 44.52 -10.89
N ASP A 80 -14.48 45.38 -10.28
CA ASP A 80 -13.22 45.87 -10.85
C ASP A 80 -12.01 44.98 -10.48
N ASP A 81 -12.23 43.90 -9.72
CA ASP A 81 -11.18 42.97 -9.28
C ASP A 81 -10.71 42.01 -10.38
N LEU A 82 -10.14 42.56 -11.46
CA LEU A 82 -9.58 41.78 -12.57
C LEU A 82 -8.40 40.91 -12.09
N VAL A 83 -7.56 41.43 -11.20
CA VAL A 83 -6.40 40.71 -10.67
C VAL A 83 -6.85 39.48 -9.87
N GLY A 84 -7.83 39.63 -8.98
CA GLY A 84 -8.36 38.50 -8.22
C GLY A 84 -9.10 37.49 -9.10
N ALA A 85 -9.74 37.91 -10.19
CA ALA A 85 -10.29 37.00 -11.19
C ALA A 85 -9.17 36.21 -11.90
N MET A 86 -8.09 36.88 -12.33
CA MET A 86 -6.95 36.21 -12.96
C MET A 86 -6.27 35.22 -12.01
N ILE A 87 -6.09 35.57 -10.73
CA ILE A 87 -5.50 34.67 -9.73
C ILE A 87 -6.41 33.46 -9.50
N ALA A 88 -7.72 33.65 -9.42
CA ALA A 88 -8.67 32.56 -9.28
C ALA A 88 -8.60 31.60 -10.49
N SER A 89 -8.52 32.13 -11.71
CA SER A 89 -8.35 31.33 -12.94
C SER A 89 -7.04 30.56 -12.99
N GLN A 90 -5.94 31.17 -12.53
CA GLN A 90 -4.63 30.51 -12.42
C GLN A 90 -4.67 29.38 -11.37
N LYS A 91 -5.30 29.63 -10.21
CA LYS A 91 -5.48 28.60 -9.18
C LYS A 91 -6.29 27.42 -9.72
N ALA A 92 -7.43 27.68 -10.38
CA ALA A 92 -8.25 26.63 -10.97
C ALA A 92 -7.48 25.79 -11.99
N SER A 93 -6.72 26.44 -12.88
CA SER A 93 -5.88 25.76 -13.88
C SER A 93 -4.79 24.88 -13.27
N LEU A 94 -4.13 25.38 -12.22
CA LEU A 94 -3.10 24.62 -11.49
C LEU A 94 -3.69 23.42 -10.77
N SER A 95 -4.79 23.60 -10.05
CA SER A 95 -5.50 22.52 -9.35
C SER A 95 -6.01 21.44 -10.31
N PHE A 96 -6.55 21.84 -11.47
CA PHE A 96 -6.96 20.90 -12.51
C PHE A 96 -5.78 20.10 -13.09
N SER A 97 -4.66 20.77 -13.36
CA SER A 97 -3.45 20.10 -13.86
C SER A 97 -2.92 19.07 -12.86
N ALA A 98 -2.90 19.42 -11.57
CA ALA A 98 -2.52 18.49 -10.50
C ALA A 98 -3.46 17.28 -10.43
N LEU A 99 -4.78 17.50 -10.54
CA LEU A 99 -5.76 16.41 -10.58
C LEU A 99 -5.53 15.46 -11.77
N MET A 100 -5.24 16.00 -12.96
CA MET A 100 -4.95 15.17 -14.13
C MET A 100 -3.71 14.29 -13.92
N GLN A 101 -2.68 14.79 -13.24
CA GLN A 101 -1.51 13.99 -12.88
C GLN A 101 -1.88 12.83 -11.95
N VAL A 102 -2.69 13.10 -10.91
CA VAL A 102 -3.17 12.06 -9.98
C VAL A 102 -4.03 11.05 -10.72
N ARG A 103 -4.98 11.50 -11.54
CA ARG A 103 -5.84 10.64 -12.37
C ARG A 103 -5.00 9.70 -13.24
N ASN A 104 -4.04 10.23 -13.98
CA ASN A 104 -3.19 9.44 -14.86
C ASN A 104 -2.37 8.41 -14.07
N LYS A 105 -1.87 8.78 -12.89
CA LYS A 105 -1.09 7.88 -12.04
C LYS A 105 -1.93 6.75 -11.45
N VAL A 106 -3.17 7.05 -11.04
CA VAL A 106 -4.12 6.04 -10.52
C VAL A 106 -4.48 5.02 -11.60
N VAL A 107 -4.75 5.49 -12.82
CA VAL A 107 -5.02 4.60 -13.96
C VAL A 107 -3.80 3.72 -14.25
N ALA A 108 -2.59 4.30 -14.30
CA ALA A 108 -1.36 3.54 -14.52
C ALA A 108 -1.12 2.49 -13.42
N SER A 109 -1.30 2.84 -12.14
CA SER A 109 -1.15 1.87 -11.04
C SER A 109 -2.19 0.76 -11.07
N PHE A 110 -3.41 1.03 -11.54
CA PHE A 110 -4.42 -0.01 -11.74
C PHE A 110 -4.02 -0.97 -12.87
N GLU A 111 -3.54 -0.43 -14.00
CA GLU A 111 -3.00 -1.22 -15.10
C GLU A 111 -1.79 -2.07 -14.69
N ASP A 112 -0.89 -1.53 -13.86
CA ASP A 112 0.28 -2.24 -13.35
C ASP A 112 -0.10 -3.42 -12.44
N VAL A 113 -1.10 -3.24 -11.58
CA VAL A 113 -1.64 -4.33 -10.74
C VAL A 113 -2.27 -5.44 -11.60
N MET A 114 -2.99 -5.09 -12.68
CA MET A 114 -3.56 -6.06 -13.61
C MET A 114 -2.50 -6.84 -14.41
N LYS A 115 -1.36 -6.21 -14.68
CA LYS A 115 -0.26 -6.82 -15.45
C LYS A 115 0.69 -7.65 -14.59
N MET A 116 0.53 -7.63 -13.26
CA MET A 116 1.33 -8.45 -12.36
C MET A 116 0.90 -9.91 -12.51
N PRO A 117 1.73 -10.82 -13.06
CA PRO A 117 1.39 -12.23 -13.08
C PRO A 117 1.45 -12.76 -11.65
N VAL A 118 0.40 -13.48 -11.24
CA VAL A 118 0.40 -14.30 -10.03
C VAL A 118 1.34 -15.50 -10.17
#